data_AF-A0A4Q1JU41-F1
#
_entry.id   AF-A0A4Q1JU41-F1
#
_cell.length_a   1.000
_cell.length_b   1.000
_cell.length_c   1.000
_cell.angle_alpha   90.00
_cell.angle_beta   90.00
_cell.angle_gamma   90.00
#
_symmetry.space_group_name_H-M   'P 1'
#
loop_
_entity.id
_entity.type
_entity.pdbx_description
1 polymer ?
#
loop_
_entity_poly.entity_id
_entity_poly.type
_entity_poly.pdbx_seq_one_letter_code
_entity_poly.pdbx_strand_id
1 'polypeptide(L)'
;MVDVDSFVPAGMKALETLRGDLTGAGHSDVLLISSPPSKAGEKLGQGEPRVVSVLVQDQNGGLKEAARNSKIVPCARCGGVAGDPYGYARIDKGTFLISVSGGSRERWAEDYSFRYDPAQQSWLLDRVVREVTDTETEQNKKTELTSKEFGTIKFSDFDPASLPQTGTL
;
A
#
# COMPACT_ATOMS: atom_id res chain seq x y z
N MET A 1 6.08 -23.89 -9.86
CA MET A 1 5.54 -22.69 -9.18
C MET A 1 6.00 -21.50 -10.00
N VAL A 2 5.10 -20.61 -10.42
CA VAL A 2 5.50 -19.43 -11.23
C VAL A 2 6.43 -18.56 -10.39
N ASP A 3 7.56 -18.20 -10.97
CA ASP A 3 8.53 -17.32 -10.36
C ASP A 3 7.94 -15.91 -10.22
N VAL A 4 7.84 -15.41 -9.00
CA VAL A 4 7.34 -14.05 -8.72
C VAL A 4 8.44 -13.02 -8.99
N ASP A 5 9.71 -13.43 -8.95
CA ASP A 5 10.85 -12.53 -9.08
C ASP A 5 10.91 -11.90 -10.48
N SER A 6 10.35 -12.55 -11.51
CA SER A 6 10.23 -11.98 -12.86
C SER A 6 9.31 -10.77 -12.94
N PHE A 7 8.47 -10.53 -11.92
CA PHE A 7 7.57 -9.38 -11.82
C PHE A 7 8.17 -8.23 -10.99
N VAL A 8 9.30 -8.45 -10.33
CA VAL A 8 10.02 -7.38 -9.64
C VAL A 8 10.56 -6.40 -10.69
N PRO A 9 10.25 -5.09 -10.58
CA PRO A 9 10.72 -4.11 -11.55
C PRO A 9 12.24 -4.08 -11.65
N ALA A 10 12.74 -3.81 -12.85
CA ALA A 10 14.17 -3.75 -13.10
C ALA A 10 14.87 -2.79 -12.12
N GLY A 11 15.93 -3.28 -11.48
CA GLY A 11 16.71 -2.53 -10.50
C GLY A 11 16.12 -2.51 -9.09
N MET A 12 14.92 -3.04 -8.85
CA MET A 12 14.31 -3.17 -7.52
C MET A 12 14.52 -4.55 -6.91
N LYS A 13 14.13 -4.71 -5.65
CA LYS A 13 14.06 -5.99 -4.93
C LYS A 13 12.67 -6.20 -4.36
N ALA A 14 12.20 -7.44 -4.30
CA ALA A 14 11.02 -7.78 -3.53
C ALA A 14 11.27 -7.45 -2.04
N LEU A 15 10.45 -6.58 -1.47
CA LEU A 15 10.40 -6.30 -0.04
C LEU A 15 9.50 -7.33 0.66
N GLU A 16 8.31 -7.55 0.09
CA GLU A 16 7.34 -8.50 0.62
C GLU A 16 6.52 -9.08 -0.54
N THR A 17 6.21 -10.38 -0.43
CA THR A 17 5.41 -11.14 -1.39
C THR A 17 4.33 -11.89 -0.61
N LEU A 18 3.08 -11.47 -0.78
CA LEU A 18 1.93 -12.08 -0.12
C LEU A 18 1.12 -12.85 -1.15
N ARG A 19 0.73 -14.08 -0.81
CA ARG A 19 -0.19 -14.88 -1.63
C ARG A 19 -1.57 -14.94 -0.99
N GLY A 20 -2.61 -14.78 -1.78
CA GLY A 20 -3.99 -14.83 -1.31
C GLY A 20 -5.00 -14.59 -2.43
N ASP A 21 -6.28 -14.64 -2.09
CA ASP A 21 -7.37 -14.47 -3.05
C ASP A 21 -7.71 -12.99 -3.22
N LEU A 22 -7.06 -12.31 -4.17
CA LEU A 22 -7.22 -10.88 -4.40
C LEU A 22 -8.49 -10.57 -5.18
N THR A 23 -9.01 -11.50 -5.98
CA THR A 23 -10.25 -11.30 -6.77
C THR A 23 -11.50 -11.89 -6.15
N GLY A 24 -11.38 -12.65 -5.05
CA GLY A 24 -12.48 -13.39 -4.44
C GLY A 24 -12.87 -14.68 -5.19
N ALA A 25 -12.05 -15.09 -6.17
CA ALA A 25 -12.30 -16.24 -7.04
C ALA A 25 -11.63 -17.54 -6.55
N GLY A 26 -10.93 -17.49 -5.42
CA GLY A 26 -10.23 -18.63 -4.82
C GLY A 26 -8.86 -18.94 -5.46
N HIS A 27 -8.32 -18.02 -6.25
CA HIS A 27 -6.98 -18.17 -6.84
C HIS A 27 -5.88 -17.77 -5.86
N SER A 28 -4.65 -18.24 -6.11
CA SER A 28 -3.46 -17.83 -5.35
C SER A 28 -2.77 -16.65 -6.04
N ASP A 29 -3.45 -15.51 -6.00
CA ASP A 29 -2.94 -14.23 -6.49
C ASP A 29 -1.78 -13.74 -5.62
N VAL A 30 -1.08 -12.70 -6.07
CA VAL A 30 0.10 -12.16 -5.41
C VAL A 30 -0.01 -10.65 -5.24
N LEU A 31 0.21 -10.17 -4.02
CA LEU A 31 0.53 -8.77 -3.75
C LEU A 31 2.04 -8.66 -3.54
N LEU A 32 2.71 -7.96 -4.45
CA LEU A 32 4.16 -7.79 -4.46
C LEU A 32 4.52 -6.34 -4.13
N ILE A 33 5.24 -6.14 -3.04
CA ILE A 33 5.82 -4.85 -2.67
C ILE A 33 7.29 -4.90 -3.07
N SER A 34 7.70 -4.01 -3.96
CA SER A 34 9.08 -3.89 -4.45
C SER A 34 9.71 -2.60 -3.94
N SER A 35 10.94 -2.71 -3.43
CA SER A 35 11.72 -1.58 -2.94
C SER A 35 12.86 -1.27 -3.90
N PRO A 36 13.10 0.02 -4.23
CA PRO A 36 14.35 0.43 -4.85
C PRO A 36 15.53 0.14 -3.90
N PRO A 37 16.74 -0.01 -4.44
CA PRO A 37 17.94 -0.23 -3.64
C PRO A 37 18.28 1.06 -2.89
N SER A 38 18.65 0.93 -1.62
CA SER A 38 19.12 2.07 -0.85
C SER A 38 20.41 2.63 -1.44
N LYS A 39 20.46 3.93 -1.72
CA LYS A 39 21.68 4.61 -2.18
C LYS A 39 22.52 5.04 -0.98
N ALA A 40 23.84 4.88 -1.09
CA ALA A 40 24.75 5.35 -0.07
C ALA A 40 24.57 6.87 0.14
N GLY A 41 24.41 7.29 1.40
CA GLY A 41 24.22 8.70 1.75
C GLY A 41 22.77 9.20 1.71
N GLU A 42 21.77 8.36 1.45
CA GLU A 42 20.35 8.74 1.57
C GLU A 42 20.05 9.30 2.97
N LYS A 43 19.50 10.51 3.02
CA LYS A 43 19.08 11.19 4.26
C LYS A 43 17.64 10.83 4.61
N LEU A 44 17.21 11.19 5.81
CA LEU A 44 15.79 11.14 6.19
C LEU A 44 14.95 11.96 5.20
N GLY A 45 13.81 11.40 4.80
CA GLY A 45 12.91 11.99 3.80
C GLY A 45 13.40 11.86 2.34
N GLN A 46 14.51 11.17 2.07
CA GLN A 46 15.03 10.98 0.72
C GLN A 46 14.96 9.51 0.30
N GLY A 47 14.68 9.30 -0.98
CA GLY A 47 14.65 7.99 -1.62
C GLY A 47 13.51 7.91 -2.64
N GLU A 48 13.55 6.86 -3.45
CA GLU A 48 12.47 6.57 -4.40
C GLU A 48 11.33 5.83 -3.69
N PRO A 49 10.07 6.07 -4.07
CA PRO A 49 8.93 5.36 -3.50
C PRO A 49 8.96 3.88 -3.88
N ARG A 50 8.29 3.05 -3.08
CA ARG A 50 8.14 1.63 -3.35
C ARG A 50 6.99 1.39 -4.32
N VAL A 51 7.04 0.26 -5.00
CA VAL A 51 6.02 -0.13 -5.98
C VAL A 51 5.24 -1.32 -5.47
N VAL A 52 3.92 -1.19 -5.48
CA VAL A 52 2.98 -2.25 -5.13
C VAL A 52 2.37 -2.77 -6.42
N SER A 53 2.49 -4.07 -6.65
CA SER A 53 1.97 -4.74 -7.85
C SER A 53 0.99 -5.84 -7.44
N VAL A 54 -0.14 -5.90 -8.13
CA VAL A 54 -1.16 -6.94 -7.97
C VAL A 54 -1.02 -7.89 -9.16
N LEU A 55 -0.66 -9.14 -8.88
CA LEU A 55 -0.54 -10.20 -9.87
C LEU A 55 -1.70 -11.17 -9.69
N VAL A 56 -2.49 -11.38 -10.74
CA VAL A 56 -3.61 -12.33 -10.72
C VAL A 56 -3.18 -13.63 -11.35
N GLN A 57 -3.59 -14.73 -10.72
CA GLN A 57 -3.38 -16.07 -11.25
C GLN A 57 -4.51 -16.44 -12.22
N ASP A 58 -4.13 -16.96 -13.39
CA ASP A 58 -5.07 -17.54 -14.35
C ASP A 58 -5.39 -19.00 -14.05
N GLN A 59 -6.34 -19.57 -14.80
CA GLN A 59 -6.80 -20.96 -14.62
C GLN A 59 -5.69 -22.02 -14.81
N ASN A 60 -4.61 -21.67 -15.51
CA ASN A 60 -3.47 -22.56 -15.74
C ASN A 60 -2.37 -22.38 -14.67
N GLY A 61 -2.61 -21.53 -13.68
CA GLY A 61 -1.67 -21.20 -12.62
C GLY A 61 -0.65 -20.11 -12.99
N GLY A 62 -0.74 -19.54 -14.19
CA GLY A 62 0.11 -18.46 -14.68
C GLY A 62 -0.19 -17.15 -13.97
N LEU A 63 0.83 -16.36 -13.64
CA LEU A 63 0.65 -15.02 -13.05
C LEU A 63 0.70 -13.96 -14.15
N LYS A 64 -0.11 -12.90 -13.99
CA LYS A 64 -0.07 -11.70 -14.81
C LYS A 64 -0.25 -10.47 -13.93
N GLU A 65 0.50 -9.40 -14.20
CA GLU A 65 0.28 -8.13 -13.52
C GLU A 65 -1.04 -7.51 -13.99
N ALA A 66 -1.95 -7.29 -13.04
CA ALA A 66 -3.28 -6.72 -13.28
C ALA A 66 -3.33 -5.23 -12.90
N ALA A 67 -2.58 -4.82 -11.88
CA ALA A 67 -2.51 -3.42 -11.47
C ALA A 67 -1.20 -3.11 -10.74
N ARG A 68 -0.83 -1.82 -10.72
CA ARG A 68 0.39 -1.32 -10.09
C ARG A 68 0.17 0.07 -9.52
N ASN A 69 0.77 0.37 -8.36
CA ASN A 69 0.77 1.69 -7.74
C ASN A 69 2.16 2.01 -7.14
N SER A 70 2.67 3.22 -7.36
CA SER A 70 3.98 3.68 -6.86
C SER A 70 3.89 4.93 -5.97
N LYS A 71 2.72 5.19 -5.40
CA LYS A 71 2.41 6.39 -4.61
C LYS A 71 2.02 6.07 -3.17
N ILE A 72 1.50 4.87 -2.92
CA ILE A 72 1.00 4.47 -1.59
C ILE A 72 2.13 4.28 -0.58
N VAL A 73 3.20 3.58 -0.97
CA VAL A 73 4.27 3.18 -0.05
C VAL A 73 5.47 4.10 -0.25
N PRO A 74 5.78 4.99 0.71
CA PRO A 74 6.88 5.92 0.56
C PRO A 74 8.25 5.22 0.58
N CYS A 75 9.31 5.99 0.34
CA CYS A 75 10.68 5.49 0.40
C CYS A 75 11.03 4.94 1.80
N ALA A 76 12.02 4.05 1.88
CA ALA A 76 12.45 3.41 3.14
C ALA A 76 12.91 4.40 4.25
N ARG A 77 13.19 5.66 3.91
CA ARG A 77 13.60 6.71 4.86
C ARG A 77 12.57 7.84 5.00
N CYS A 78 11.38 7.66 4.45
CA CYS A 78 10.35 8.68 4.37
C CYS A 78 9.39 8.69 5.57
N GLY A 79 9.56 7.78 6.56
CA GLY A 79 8.75 7.77 7.79
C GLY A 79 9.20 8.78 8.84
N GLY A 80 10.24 9.58 8.59
CA GLY A 80 10.77 10.54 9.56
C GLY A 80 11.58 9.87 10.67
N VAL A 81 11.46 10.36 11.90
CA VAL A 81 12.16 9.76 13.06
C VAL A 81 11.61 8.36 13.38
N ALA A 82 10.39 8.07 12.95
CA ALA A 82 9.78 6.75 13.06
C ALA A 82 10.54 5.64 12.33
N GLY A 83 11.32 5.99 11.30
CA GLY A 83 12.06 5.04 10.49
C GLY A 83 11.35 4.71 9.18
N ASP A 84 11.31 3.42 8.85
CA ASP A 84 10.72 2.93 7.61
C ASP A 84 9.19 3.09 7.65
N PRO A 85 8.58 3.77 6.65
CA PRO A 85 7.16 4.03 6.68
C PRO A 85 6.29 2.83 6.33
N TYR A 86 6.84 1.77 5.74
CA TYR A 86 6.04 0.58 5.44
C TYR A 86 5.85 -0.25 6.71
N GLY A 87 4.59 -0.40 7.15
CA GLY A 87 4.24 -1.23 8.30
C GLY A 87 4.06 -2.68 7.88
N TYR A 88 3.00 -2.94 7.11
CA TYR A 88 2.66 -4.27 6.60
C TYR A 88 1.64 -4.18 5.46
N ALA A 89 1.43 -5.30 4.77
CA ALA A 89 0.27 -5.50 3.93
C ALA A 89 -0.47 -6.79 4.33
N ARG A 90 -1.75 -6.87 4.00
CA ARG A 90 -2.59 -8.05 4.27
C ARG A 90 -3.48 -8.32 3.07
N ILE A 91 -3.69 -9.60 2.79
CA ILE A 91 -4.71 -10.06 1.84
C ILE A 91 -5.82 -10.76 2.62
N ASP A 92 -7.05 -10.37 2.32
CA ASP A 92 -8.28 -11.06 2.71
C ASP A 92 -9.06 -11.38 1.43
N LYS A 93 -10.15 -12.17 1.52
CA LYS A 93 -10.88 -12.60 0.31
C LYS A 93 -11.44 -11.41 -0.49
N GLY A 94 -10.90 -11.18 -1.68
CA GLY A 94 -11.31 -10.11 -2.59
C GLY A 94 -10.86 -8.72 -2.15
N THR A 95 -10.01 -8.61 -1.14
CA THR A 95 -9.56 -7.32 -0.59
C THR A 95 -8.11 -7.38 -0.16
N PHE A 96 -7.43 -6.23 -0.15
CA PHE A 96 -6.13 -6.12 0.51
C PHE A 96 -5.99 -4.77 1.20
N LEU A 97 -5.08 -4.73 2.16
CA LEU A 97 -4.76 -3.55 2.95
C LEU A 97 -3.26 -3.28 2.88
N ILE A 98 -2.90 -2.00 2.83
CA ILE A 98 -1.53 -1.51 2.96
C ILE A 98 -1.48 -0.52 4.11
N SER A 99 -0.63 -0.79 5.09
CA SER A 99 -0.42 0.06 6.26
C SER A 99 0.90 0.81 6.13
N VAL A 100 0.84 2.13 6.28
CA VAL A 100 2.00 3.00 6.32
C VAL A 100 1.96 3.89 7.56
N SER A 101 3.12 4.27 8.07
CA SER A 101 3.21 5.12 9.25
C SER A 101 4.43 6.01 9.23
N GLY A 102 4.49 7.01 10.10
CA GLY A 102 5.64 7.87 10.21
C GLY A 102 5.48 8.93 11.28
N GLY A 103 6.34 9.95 11.18
CA GLY A 103 6.33 11.11 12.07
C GLY A 103 7.46 11.11 13.08
N SER A 104 7.28 11.93 14.11
CA SER A 104 8.28 12.13 15.18
C SER A 104 7.60 12.11 16.54
N ARG A 105 7.34 13.27 17.14
CA ARG A 105 6.49 13.40 18.34
C ARG A 105 5.04 13.06 18.00
N GLU A 106 4.49 13.70 16.98
CA GLU A 106 3.25 13.27 16.36
C GLU A 106 3.55 12.10 15.43
N ARG A 107 3.01 10.93 15.77
CA ARG A 107 3.04 9.72 14.96
C ARG A 107 1.76 9.64 14.18
N TRP A 108 1.87 9.35 12.90
CA TRP A 108 0.72 9.09 12.04
C TRP A 108 0.77 7.66 11.51
N ALA A 109 -0.41 7.08 11.29
CA ALA A 109 -0.60 5.82 10.59
C ALA A 109 -1.77 5.95 9.62
N GLU A 110 -1.62 5.39 8.43
CA GLU A 110 -2.68 5.30 7.43
C GLU A 110 -2.80 3.87 6.91
N ASP A 111 -4.01 3.33 6.97
CA ASP A 111 -4.37 2.04 6.39
C ASP A 111 -5.26 2.27 5.17
N TYR A 112 -4.81 1.84 4.00
CA TYR A 112 -5.58 1.89 2.76
C TYR A 112 -6.11 0.50 2.42
N SER A 113 -7.43 0.34 2.43
CA SER A 113 -8.12 -0.90 2.08
C SER A 113 -8.66 -0.81 0.66
N PHE A 114 -8.40 -1.82 -0.15
CA PHE A 114 -8.89 -1.94 -1.52
C PHE A 114 -9.73 -3.20 -1.69
N ARG A 115 -10.80 -3.11 -2.47
CA ARG A 115 -11.73 -4.21 -2.76
C ARG A 115 -11.83 -4.45 -4.25
N TYR A 116 -11.79 -5.71 -4.67
CA TYR A 116 -11.99 -6.08 -6.06
C TYR A 116 -13.42 -5.79 -6.50
N ASP A 117 -13.55 -5.09 -7.62
CA ASP A 117 -14.80 -4.83 -8.31
C ASP A 117 -14.85 -5.69 -9.59
N PRO A 118 -15.74 -6.69 -9.67
CA PRO A 118 -15.83 -7.57 -10.83
C PRO A 118 -16.27 -6.86 -12.11
N ALA A 119 -17.02 -5.76 -12.00
CA ALA A 119 -17.52 -5.03 -13.17
C ALA A 119 -16.40 -4.25 -13.87
N GLN A 120 -15.46 -3.70 -13.10
CA GLN A 120 -14.29 -2.98 -13.59
C GLN A 120 -13.04 -3.85 -13.71
N GLN A 121 -13.10 -5.09 -13.21
CA GLN A 121 -11.98 -6.03 -13.12
C GLN A 121 -10.74 -5.38 -12.49
N SER A 122 -10.96 -4.59 -11.43
CA SER A 122 -9.94 -3.79 -10.77
C SER A 122 -10.24 -3.66 -9.29
N TRP A 123 -9.25 -3.30 -8.49
CA TRP A 123 -9.45 -2.97 -7.08
C TRP A 123 -9.78 -1.49 -6.93
N LEU A 124 -10.82 -1.20 -6.15
CA LEU A 124 -11.26 0.14 -5.81
C LEU A 124 -10.90 0.44 -4.36
N LEU A 125 -10.57 1.68 -4.06
CA LEU A 125 -10.41 2.14 -2.68
C LEU A 125 -11.73 1.96 -1.93
N ASP A 126 -11.71 1.14 -0.88
CA ASP A 126 -12.88 0.77 -0.08
C ASP A 126 -12.95 1.62 1.18
N ARG A 127 -11.80 1.79 1.85
CA ARG A 127 -11.70 2.48 3.13
C ARG A 127 -10.30 3.01 3.37
N VAL A 128 -10.21 4.17 4.01
CA VAL A 128 -8.97 4.73 4.57
C VAL A 128 -9.16 4.96 6.05
N VAL A 129 -8.26 4.43 6.88
CA VAL A 129 -8.22 4.73 8.31
C VAL A 129 -6.95 5.53 8.59
N ARG A 130 -7.11 6.70 9.20
CA ARG A 130 -6.02 7.58 9.62
C ARG A 130 -5.99 7.67 11.13
N GLU A 131 -4.81 7.57 11.70
CA GLU A 131 -4.57 7.77 13.12
C GLU A 131 -3.41 8.73 13.30
N VAL A 132 -3.57 9.70 14.21
CA VAL A 132 -2.48 10.56 14.68
C VAL A 132 -2.43 10.48 16.19
N THR A 133 -1.23 10.29 16.74
CA THR A 133 -0.97 10.18 18.17
C THR A 133 0.19 11.08 18.55
N ASP A 134 0.00 11.97 19.51
CA ASP A 134 1.08 12.71 20.16
C ASP A 134 1.70 11.83 21.24
N THR A 135 2.96 11.43 21.04
CA THR A 135 3.68 10.54 21.95
C THR A 135 4.08 11.16 23.28
N GLU A 136 3.95 12.48 23.44
CA GLU A 136 4.23 13.18 24.70
C GLU A 136 2.96 13.36 25.56
N THR A 137 1.83 13.65 24.92
CA THR A 137 0.56 13.93 25.62
C THR A 137 -0.41 12.75 25.63
N GLU A 138 -0.09 11.70 24.86
CA GLU A 138 -0.95 10.54 24.58
C GLU A 138 -2.28 10.87 23.90
N GLN A 139 -2.45 12.11 23.42
CA GLN A 139 -3.62 12.49 22.65
C GLN A 139 -3.64 11.74 21.32
N ASN A 140 -4.81 11.21 20.95
CA ASN A 140 -5.00 10.52 19.70
C ASN A 140 -6.24 11.00 18.95
N LYS A 141 -6.20 10.86 17.62
CA LYS A 141 -7.33 11.14 16.73
C LYS A 141 -7.35 10.10 15.64
N LYS A 142 -8.50 9.47 15.50
CA LYS A 142 -8.78 8.51 14.43
C LYS A 142 -9.83 9.06 13.48
N THR A 143 -9.62 8.92 12.19
CA THR A 143 -10.58 9.31 11.16
C THR A 143 -10.71 8.19 10.14
N GLU A 144 -11.93 7.92 9.72
CA GLU A 144 -12.23 6.93 8.68
C GLU A 144 -12.86 7.65 7.48
N LEU A 145 -12.34 7.35 6.28
CA LEU A 145 -12.88 7.81 5.02
C LEU A 145 -13.38 6.60 4.22
N THR A 146 -14.49 6.80 3.52
CA THR A 146 -15.14 5.82 2.65
C THR A 146 -15.39 6.41 1.27
N SER A 147 -15.97 5.62 0.38
CA SER A 147 -16.35 6.08 -0.97
C SER A 147 -17.29 7.28 -0.98
N LYS A 148 -17.93 7.63 0.14
CA LYS A 148 -18.71 8.87 0.28
C LYS A 148 -17.83 10.11 0.24
N GLU A 149 -16.63 10.05 0.79
CA GLU A 149 -15.71 11.18 0.91
C GLU A 149 -14.79 11.30 -0.32
N PHE A 150 -14.38 10.18 -0.92
CA PHE A 150 -13.41 10.16 -2.03
C PHE A 150 -13.98 9.66 -3.36
N GLY A 151 -15.26 9.28 -3.41
CA GLY A 151 -15.88 8.75 -4.62
C GLY A 151 -15.36 7.36 -4.98
N THR A 152 -15.19 7.11 -6.28
CA THR A 152 -14.64 5.85 -6.80
C THR A 152 -13.22 6.08 -7.31
N ILE A 153 -12.25 5.39 -6.72
CA ILE A 153 -10.83 5.50 -7.10
C ILE A 153 -10.27 4.10 -7.30
N LYS A 154 -9.66 3.84 -8.45
CA LYS A 154 -8.95 2.57 -8.70
C LYS A 154 -7.62 2.55 -7.97
N PHE A 155 -7.19 1.38 -7.54
CA PHE A 155 -5.87 1.16 -6.93
C PHE A 155 -4.73 1.70 -7.81
N SER A 156 -4.78 1.52 -9.13
CA SER A 156 -3.74 2.04 -10.05
C SER A 156 -3.62 3.56 -10.04
N ASP A 157 -4.73 4.25 -9.79
CA ASP A 157 -4.84 5.71 -9.92
C ASP A 157 -4.75 6.40 -8.56
N PHE A 158 -4.86 5.63 -7.47
CA PHE A 158 -4.91 6.15 -6.11
C PHE A 158 -3.63 6.88 -5.72
N ASP A 159 -3.82 8.06 -5.14
CA ASP A 159 -2.78 8.92 -4.61
C ASP A 159 -3.21 9.34 -3.19
N PRO A 160 -2.49 8.96 -2.13
CA PRO A 160 -2.83 9.41 -0.78
C PRO A 160 -2.95 10.93 -0.63
N ALA A 161 -2.20 11.70 -1.44
CA ALA A 161 -2.24 13.16 -1.41
C ALA A 161 -3.53 13.74 -2.00
N SER A 162 -4.34 12.96 -2.72
CA SER A 162 -5.64 13.41 -3.26
C SER A 162 -6.78 13.31 -2.25
N LEU A 163 -6.57 12.68 -1.10
CA LEU A 163 -7.59 12.51 -0.09
C LEU A 163 -7.83 13.84 0.66
N PRO A 164 -9.07 14.10 1.14
CA PRO A 164 -9.37 15.26 1.97
C PRO A 164 -8.40 15.37 3.15
N GLN A 165 -7.86 16.55 3.42
CA GLN A 165 -6.94 16.74 4.55
C GLN A 165 -7.69 16.59 5.88
N THR A 166 -7.16 15.77 6.78
CA THR A 166 -7.55 15.74 8.17
C THR A 166 -6.72 16.78 8.93
N GLY A 167 -7.37 17.72 9.63
CA GLY A 167 -6.67 18.70 10.45
C GLY A 167 -5.78 18.03 11.50
N THR A 168 -4.68 18.69 11.87
CA THR A 168 -3.76 18.30 12.95
C THR A 168 -4.47 18.11 14.29
N LEU A 169 -3.80 17.42 15.22
CA LEU A 169 -4.24 17.32 16.63
C LEU A 169 -4.32 18.71 17.27
#